data_AF-A0A2G6E2Z6-F1
#
_entry.id   AF-A0A2G6E2Z6-F1
#
_cell.length_a   1.000
_cell.length_b   1.000
_cell.length_c   1.000
_cell.angle_alpha   90.00
_cell.angle_beta   90.00
_cell.angle_gamma   90.00
#
_symmetry.space_group_name_H-M   'P 1'
#
loop_
_entity.id
_entity.type
_entity.pdbx_description
1 polymer ?
#
loop_
_entity_poly.entity_id
_entity_poly.type
_entity_poly.pdbx_seq_one_letter_code
_entity_poly.pdbx_strand_id
1 'polypeptide(L)'
;MKKTESQVSLLDSRPEQASYMFLSLLADKIKVLIIGGGKAASIKAKSFAGRGCRVTVVSPEFSPEITLLDTGSLSLQEGRYQRRQLDGYHLVVIATDNNDVNRQIQKDCEQMAKLYLMCGDPGEGQFVTPLMRESEEAILALNTRQGSPRTSVFIAEKLRKELEDHDSFIRVVCELREQLKGRDDRDEILKRVNTDEFFELFRRGQHHDVLRDMLSPDSQRPL
;
A
#
# COMPACT_ATOMS: atom_id res chain seq x y z
N MET A 1 -31.10 -3.28 44.35
CA MET A 1 -30.86 -1.98 43.66
C MET A 1 -29.43 -1.95 43.14
N LYS A 2 -29.29 -1.54 41.88
CA LYS A 2 -28.18 -1.78 40.96
C LYS A 2 -26.85 -1.16 41.43
N LYS A 3 -25.79 -1.97 41.45
CA LYS A 3 -24.39 -1.52 41.30
C LYS A 3 -24.06 -1.57 39.81
N THR A 4 -24.07 -0.45 39.11
CA THR A 4 -23.51 -0.37 37.74
C THR A 4 -23.14 1.07 37.38
N GLU A 5 -22.20 1.65 38.12
CA GLU A 5 -21.53 2.91 37.75
C GLU A 5 -20.02 2.73 37.98
N SER A 6 -19.36 1.99 37.08
CA SER A 6 -17.87 1.96 37.04
C SER A 6 -17.33 1.34 35.74
N GLN A 7 -17.80 1.79 34.58
CA GLN A 7 -17.17 1.42 33.29
C GLN A 7 -17.01 2.58 32.29
N VAL A 8 -17.33 3.82 32.66
CA VAL A 8 -17.13 4.99 31.79
C VAL A 8 -16.04 5.90 32.37
N SER A 9 -14.79 5.42 32.39
CA SER A 9 -13.63 6.32 32.61
C SER A 9 -12.29 5.82 32.03
N LEU A 10 -12.32 4.81 31.15
CA LEU A 10 -11.11 4.27 30.51
C LEU A 10 -10.80 4.90 29.13
N LEU A 11 -11.52 5.95 28.72
CA LEU A 11 -11.45 6.51 27.35
C LEU A 11 -10.75 7.88 27.23
N ASP A 12 -10.28 8.47 28.32
CA ASP A 12 -9.85 9.88 28.35
C ASP A 12 -8.33 10.13 28.35
N SER A 13 -7.53 9.18 27.85
CA SER A 13 -6.16 9.48 27.44
C SER A 13 -5.85 8.79 26.13
N ARG A 14 -6.46 9.27 25.04
CA ARG A 14 -6.03 8.87 23.70
C ARG A 14 -4.62 9.43 23.49
N PRO A 15 -3.58 8.57 23.33
CA PRO A 15 -2.27 9.07 22.93
C PRO A 15 -2.41 9.85 21.62
N GLU A 16 -1.54 10.84 21.45
CA GLU A 16 -1.49 11.69 20.26
C GLU A 16 -1.51 10.79 19.02
N GLN A 17 -2.57 10.90 18.20
CA GLN A 17 -2.79 9.97 17.11
C GLN A 17 -1.80 10.30 15.99
N ALA A 18 -0.95 9.32 15.62
CA ALA A 18 -0.13 9.44 14.44
C ALA A 18 -1.00 9.76 13.22
N SER A 19 -0.69 10.87 12.55
CA SER A 19 -1.35 11.26 11.30
C SER A 19 -0.62 10.59 10.14
N TYR A 20 -1.32 9.72 9.43
CA TYR A 20 -0.79 9.04 8.24
C TYR A 20 -1.38 9.66 6.98
N MET A 21 -0.53 9.89 5.98
CA MET A 21 -0.93 10.13 4.59
C MET A 21 -0.47 8.95 3.74
N PHE A 22 -1.28 8.54 2.76
CA PHE A 22 -0.92 7.47 1.84
C PHE A 22 -0.28 8.03 0.57
N LEU A 23 0.84 7.43 0.18
CA LEU A 23 1.54 7.69 -1.08
C LEU A 23 1.72 6.36 -1.82
N SER A 24 1.27 6.31 -3.07
CA SER A 24 1.50 5.16 -3.95
C SER A 24 2.80 5.32 -4.73
N LEU A 25 3.58 4.24 -4.79
CA LEU A 25 4.89 4.23 -5.46
C LEU A 25 4.80 3.48 -6.79
N LEU A 26 5.38 4.05 -7.85
CA LEU A 26 5.68 3.31 -9.08
C LEU A 26 6.92 2.44 -8.81
N ALA A 27 6.68 1.20 -8.37
CA ALA A 27 7.70 0.35 -7.76
C ALA A 27 8.96 0.15 -8.62
N ASP A 28 8.79 -0.05 -9.92
CA ASP A 28 9.88 -0.23 -10.90
C ASP A 28 10.85 0.96 -10.99
N LYS A 29 10.40 2.15 -10.58
CA LYS A 29 11.18 3.39 -10.50
C LYS A 29 11.81 3.63 -9.14
N ILE A 30 11.46 2.85 -8.12
CA ILE A 30 11.94 3.03 -6.76
C ILE A 30 13.10 2.07 -6.46
N LYS A 31 14.14 2.67 -5.88
CA LYS A 31 15.32 1.99 -5.34
C LYS A 31 15.29 2.06 -3.82
N VAL A 32 15.36 0.91 -3.17
CA VAL A 32 15.27 0.75 -1.71
C VAL A 32 16.58 0.16 -1.19
N LEU A 33 17.18 0.83 -0.22
CA LEU A 33 18.31 0.32 0.53
C LEU A 33 17.82 -0.22 1.87
N ILE A 34 18.14 -1.46 2.19
CA ILE A 34 17.84 -2.08 3.48
C ILE A 34 19.17 -2.30 4.21
N ILE A 35 19.28 -1.79 5.43
CA ILE A 35 20.47 -1.96 6.26
C ILE A 35 20.17 -2.95 7.39
N GLY A 36 20.91 -4.06 7.41
CA GLY A 36 20.67 -5.22 8.26
C GLY A 36 20.11 -6.40 7.46
N GLY A 37 20.46 -7.62 7.89
CA GLY A 37 20.15 -8.86 7.17
C GLY A 37 19.29 -9.86 7.95
N GLY A 38 18.70 -9.42 9.07
CA GLY A 38 17.87 -10.27 9.94
C GLY A 38 16.42 -10.40 9.47
N LYS A 39 15.57 -10.92 10.36
CA LYS A 39 14.14 -11.19 10.10
C LYS A 39 13.34 -9.94 9.69
N ALA A 40 13.62 -8.79 10.29
CA ALA A 40 12.96 -7.54 9.90
C ALA A 40 13.31 -7.15 8.46
N ALA A 41 14.58 -7.29 8.08
CA ALA A 41 15.05 -7.02 6.73
C ALA A 41 14.43 -7.98 5.71
N SER A 42 14.31 -9.28 6.01
CA SER A 42 13.71 -10.25 5.09
C SER A 42 12.24 -9.96 4.79
N ILE A 43 11.46 -9.55 5.81
CA ILE A 43 10.07 -9.12 5.63
C ILE A 43 9.98 -7.90 4.69
N LYS A 44 10.85 -6.90 4.89
CA LYS A 44 10.84 -5.68 4.05
C LYS A 44 11.37 -5.95 2.65
N ALA A 45 12.44 -6.73 2.52
CA ALA A 45 13.00 -7.15 1.24
C ALA A 45 11.93 -7.86 0.40
N LYS A 46 11.24 -8.86 0.97
CA LYS A 46 10.14 -9.56 0.30
C LYS A 46 9.02 -8.60 -0.12
N SER A 47 8.63 -7.67 0.76
CA SER A 47 7.54 -6.72 0.47
C SER A 47 7.88 -5.74 -0.66
N PHE A 48 9.09 -5.20 -0.69
CA PHE A 48 9.50 -4.22 -1.71
C PHE A 48 9.87 -4.91 -3.02
N ALA A 49 10.72 -5.93 -2.96
CA ALA A 49 11.21 -6.62 -4.14
C ALA A 49 10.08 -7.39 -4.85
N GLY A 50 9.22 -8.06 -4.08
CA GLY A 50 8.04 -8.77 -4.61
C GLY A 50 7.01 -7.85 -5.28
N ARG A 51 7.08 -6.53 -5.04
CA ARG A 51 6.25 -5.52 -5.71
C ARG A 51 6.97 -4.82 -6.87
N GLY A 52 8.21 -5.21 -7.18
CA GLY A 52 8.99 -4.67 -8.30
C GLY A 52 9.94 -3.54 -7.95
N CYS A 53 10.10 -3.16 -6.68
CA CYS A 53 11.15 -2.22 -6.29
C CYS A 53 12.52 -2.84 -6.49
N ARG A 54 13.53 -2.04 -6.86
CA ARG A 54 14.93 -2.47 -6.87
C ARG A 54 15.48 -2.40 -5.46
N VAL A 55 15.70 -3.55 -4.84
CA VAL A 55 16.09 -3.65 -3.44
C VAL A 55 17.54 -4.07 -3.33
N THR A 56 18.30 -3.36 -2.50
CA THR A 56 19.63 -3.79 -2.07
C THR A 56 19.64 -3.93 -0.57
N VAL A 57 20.12 -5.07 -0.07
CA VAL A 57 20.31 -5.31 1.36
C VAL A 57 21.80 -5.30 1.67
N VAL A 58 22.21 -4.46 2.62
CA VAL A 58 23.59 -4.38 3.12
C VAL A 58 23.61 -4.93 4.54
N SER A 59 24.41 -5.97 4.76
CA SER A 59 24.59 -6.55 6.09
C SER A 59 25.90 -7.36 6.17
N PRO A 60 26.57 -7.42 7.33
CA PRO A 60 27.69 -8.34 7.51
C PRO A 60 27.27 -9.81 7.39
N GLU A 61 26.04 -10.12 7.79
CA GLU A 61 25.48 -11.47 7.79
C GLU A 61 24.02 -11.43 7.32
N PHE A 62 23.56 -12.52 6.72
CA PHE A 62 22.23 -12.65 6.15
C PHE A 62 21.50 -13.84 6.76
N SER A 63 20.23 -13.64 7.16
CA SER A 63 19.41 -14.73 7.64
C SER A 63 19.02 -15.68 6.50
N PRO A 64 18.75 -16.97 6.77
CA PRO A 64 18.33 -17.91 5.74
C PRO A 64 17.09 -17.44 4.95
N GLU A 65 16.16 -16.76 5.61
CA GLU A 65 14.94 -16.25 4.96
C GLU A 65 15.22 -15.22 3.88
N ILE A 66 16.31 -14.45 3.98
CA ILE A 66 16.66 -13.44 2.98
C ILE A 66 17.44 -14.04 1.81
N THR A 67 18.29 -15.03 2.07
CA THR A 67 19.08 -15.71 1.03
C THR A 67 18.22 -16.63 0.16
N LEU A 68 17.09 -17.10 0.69
CA LEU A 68 16.09 -17.87 -0.03
C LEU A 68 15.10 -16.99 -0.83
N LEU A 69 15.18 -15.66 -0.75
CA LEU A 69 14.34 -14.78 -1.57
C LEU A 69 14.86 -14.77 -3.01
N ASP A 70 14.19 -15.53 -3.87
CA ASP A 70 14.40 -15.47 -5.31
C ASP A 70 13.47 -14.43 -5.93
N THR A 71 13.90 -13.17 -5.92
CA THR A 71 13.24 -12.08 -6.62
C THR A 71 14.26 -11.42 -7.53
N GLY A 72 13.98 -11.32 -8.84
CA GLY A 72 14.92 -10.73 -9.82
C GLY A 72 15.29 -9.25 -9.60
N SER A 73 14.72 -8.61 -8.57
CA SER A 73 14.94 -7.22 -8.18
C SER A 73 15.67 -7.05 -6.84
N LEU A 74 16.19 -8.13 -6.24
CA LEU A 74 16.90 -8.12 -4.96
C LEU A 74 18.41 -8.36 -5.15
N SER A 75 19.22 -7.54 -4.50
CA SER A 75 20.68 -7.69 -4.41
C SER A 75 21.12 -7.73 -2.95
N LEU A 76 21.97 -8.70 -2.59
CA LEU A 76 22.58 -8.81 -1.27
C LEU A 76 24.04 -8.36 -1.36
N GLN A 77 24.45 -7.47 -0.46
CA GLN A 77 25.80 -6.93 -0.38
C GLN A 77 26.37 -7.15 1.02
N GLU A 78 27.36 -8.02 1.13
CA GLU A 78 28.04 -8.25 2.40
C GLU A 78 28.82 -7.00 2.81
N GLY A 79 28.59 -6.51 4.03
CA GLY A 79 29.33 -5.38 4.57
C GLY A 79 28.57 -4.58 5.62
N ARG A 80 29.30 -3.65 6.24
CA ARG A 80 28.74 -2.69 7.19
C ARG A 80 28.21 -1.45 6.46
N TYR A 81 27.26 -0.77 7.10
CA TYR A 81 26.74 0.51 6.62
C TYR A 81 27.87 1.52 6.38
N GLN A 82 27.78 2.22 5.26
CA GLN A 82 28.61 3.34 4.89
C GLN A 82 27.73 4.41 4.26
N ARG A 83 27.90 5.68 4.67
CA ARG A 83 27.07 6.80 4.19
C ARG A 83 26.93 6.89 2.67
N ARG A 84 28.00 6.63 1.92
CA ARG A 84 27.98 6.61 0.44
C ARG A 84 26.98 5.61 -0.17
N GLN A 85 26.56 4.60 0.59
CA GLN A 85 25.56 3.64 0.14
C GLN A 85 24.17 4.27 0.03
N LEU A 86 23.91 5.40 0.67
CA LEU A 86 22.65 6.14 0.50
C LEU A 86 22.53 6.78 -0.89
N ASP A 87 23.65 6.96 -1.58
CA ASP A 87 23.67 7.57 -2.91
C ASP A 87 22.91 6.71 -3.92
N GLY A 88 22.03 7.35 -4.68
CA GLY A 88 21.24 6.69 -5.71
C GLY A 88 20.04 5.86 -5.22
N TYR A 89 19.75 5.82 -3.91
CA TYR A 89 18.52 5.23 -3.36
C TYR A 89 17.49 6.31 -3.01
N HIS A 90 16.22 5.93 -3.03
CA HIS A 90 15.09 6.81 -2.70
C HIS A 90 14.61 6.58 -1.27
N LEU A 91 14.47 5.30 -0.91
CA LEU A 91 14.00 4.85 0.39
C LEU A 91 15.09 4.09 1.13
N VAL A 92 15.14 4.26 2.45
CA VAL A 92 16.05 3.54 3.34
C VAL A 92 15.25 2.79 4.39
N VAL A 93 15.58 1.53 4.62
CA VAL A 93 14.98 0.70 5.67
C VAL A 93 16.07 0.37 6.68
N ILE A 94 15.86 0.82 7.90
CA ILE A 94 16.76 0.59 9.02
C ILE A 94 16.27 -0.65 9.76
N ALA A 95 17.03 -1.74 9.65
CA ALA A 95 16.67 -3.07 10.15
C ALA A 95 17.84 -3.76 10.87
N THR A 96 18.66 -2.99 11.61
CA THR A 96 19.74 -3.50 12.46
C THR A 96 19.41 -3.30 13.94
N ASP A 97 19.96 -4.18 14.78
CA ASP A 97 19.84 -4.13 16.25
C ASP A 97 20.86 -3.18 16.90
N ASN A 98 21.72 -2.53 16.10
CA ASN A 98 22.72 -1.59 16.60
C ASN A 98 22.17 -0.15 16.64
N ASN A 99 21.85 0.33 17.84
CA ASN A 99 21.30 1.68 18.06
C ASN A 99 22.21 2.82 17.60
N ASP A 100 23.53 2.68 17.69
CA ASP A 100 24.46 3.71 17.21
C ASP A 100 24.44 3.81 15.69
N VAL A 101 24.39 2.66 15.01
CA VAL A 101 24.25 2.60 13.56
C VAL A 101 22.89 3.14 13.13
N ASN A 102 21.80 2.80 13.83
CA ASN A 102 20.45 3.32 13.55
C ASN A 102 20.40 4.85 13.59
N ARG A 103 20.95 5.46 14.66
CA ARG A 103 21.04 6.92 14.80
C ARG A 103 21.89 7.57 13.70
N GLN A 104 23.00 6.94 13.35
CA GLN A 104 23.85 7.42 12.26
C GLN A 104 23.11 7.43 10.92
N ILE A 105 22.38 6.36 10.61
CA ILE A 105 21.60 6.25 9.36
C ILE A 105 20.47 7.28 9.34
N GLN A 106 19.73 7.45 10.45
CA GLN A 106 18.68 8.48 10.56
C GLN A 106 19.24 9.86 10.20
N LYS A 107 20.32 10.27 10.87
CA LYS A 107 20.97 11.57 10.64
C LYS A 107 21.45 11.72 9.19
N ASP A 108 22.05 10.68 8.61
CA ASP A 108 22.51 10.72 7.22
C ASP A 108 21.32 10.82 6.24
N CYS A 109 20.22 10.11 6.50
CA CYS A 109 19.00 10.18 5.70
C CYS A 109 18.38 11.58 5.73
N GLU A 110 18.27 12.19 6.92
CA GLU A 110 17.78 13.56 7.08
C GLU A 110 18.63 14.57 6.31
N GLN A 111 19.96 14.47 6.43
CA GLN A 111 20.89 15.36 5.73
C GLN A 111 20.86 15.21 4.21
N MET A 112 20.49 14.02 3.71
CA MET A 112 20.45 13.70 2.28
C MET A 112 19.02 13.65 1.70
N ALA A 113 18.03 14.09 2.49
CA ALA A 113 16.61 14.05 2.14
C ALA A 113 16.12 12.67 1.65
N LYS A 114 16.57 11.60 2.32
CA LYS A 114 16.12 10.23 2.07
C LYS A 114 14.96 9.91 3.00
N LEU A 115 13.85 9.40 2.43
CA LEU A 115 12.77 8.85 3.25
C LEU A 115 13.23 7.54 3.88
N TYR A 116 13.06 7.42 5.18
CA TYR A 116 13.48 6.21 5.89
C TYR A 116 12.38 5.61 6.78
N LEU A 117 12.42 4.28 6.90
CA LEU A 117 11.58 3.49 7.77
C LEU A 117 12.47 2.84 8.83
N MET A 118 12.04 2.91 10.09
CA MET A 118 12.68 2.22 11.21
C MET A 118 11.88 0.98 11.57
N CYS A 119 12.49 -0.21 11.48
CA CYS A 119 11.78 -1.47 11.73
C CYS A 119 11.50 -1.72 13.21
N GLY A 120 12.43 -1.34 14.10
CA GLY A 120 12.30 -1.57 15.55
C GLY A 120 11.31 -0.62 16.22
N ASP A 121 11.33 0.64 15.82
CA ASP A 121 10.38 1.66 16.26
C ASP A 121 9.87 2.45 15.05
N PRO A 122 8.74 2.05 14.44
CA PRO A 122 8.17 2.75 13.28
C PRO A 122 7.86 4.23 13.53
N GLY A 123 7.70 4.67 14.78
CA GLY A 123 7.44 6.06 15.15
C GLY A 123 8.65 6.98 14.95
N GLU A 124 9.85 6.44 14.90
CA GLU A 124 11.08 7.21 14.62
C GLU A 124 11.39 7.33 13.12
N GLY A 125 10.57 6.72 12.25
CA GLY A 125 10.68 6.78 10.80
C GLY A 125 9.88 7.93 10.18
N GLN A 126 10.19 8.26 8.93
CA GLN A 126 9.41 9.22 8.13
C GLN A 126 8.25 8.56 7.38
N PHE A 127 8.29 7.24 7.20
CA PHE A 127 7.18 6.49 6.63
C PHE A 127 7.07 5.10 7.25
N VAL A 128 5.86 4.54 7.14
CA VAL A 128 5.56 3.16 7.47
C VAL A 128 5.03 2.44 6.24
N THR A 129 5.27 1.15 6.12
CA THR A 129 4.60 0.33 5.11
C THR A 129 3.23 -0.08 5.65
N PRO A 130 2.11 0.28 5.00
CA PRO A 130 0.79 -0.13 5.46
C PRO A 130 0.60 -1.63 5.28
N LEU A 131 -0.44 -2.16 5.92
CA LEU A 131 -0.94 -3.48 5.55
C LEU A 131 -1.54 -3.37 4.15
N MET A 132 -0.99 -4.13 3.20
CA MET A 132 -1.48 -4.16 1.83
C MET A 132 -2.17 -5.49 1.51
N ARG A 133 -3.26 -5.39 0.74
CA ARG A 133 -3.95 -6.50 0.07
C ARG A 133 -4.28 -6.09 -1.35
N GLU A 134 -4.48 -7.06 -2.21
CA GLU A 134 -4.82 -6.83 -3.61
C GLU A 134 -5.80 -7.90 -4.08
N SER A 135 -6.65 -7.48 -5.02
CA SER A 135 -7.45 -8.31 -5.91
C SER A 135 -6.86 -8.20 -7.32
N GLU A 136 -7.54 -8.70 -8.34
CA GLU A 136 -7.02 -8.64 -9.72
C GLU A 136 -6.92 -7.20 -10.23
N GLU A 137 -7.90 -6.34 -9.91
CA GLU A 137 -8.00 -4.98 -10.45
C GLU A 137 -7.76 -3.87 -9.42
N ALA A 138 -7.56 -4.21 -8.14
CA ALA A 138 -7.46 -3.21 -7.07
C ALA A 138 -6.40 -3.53 -6.01
N ILE A 139 -5.80 -2.47 -5.46
CA ILE A 139 -4.87 -2.54 -4.33
C ILE A 139 -5.47 -1.75 -3.16
N LEU A 140 -5.51 -2.39 -1.99
CA LEU A 140 -5.95 -1.83 -0.73
C LEU A 140 -4.75 -1.63 0.21
N ALA A 141 -4.61 -0.43 0.75
CA ALA A 141 -3.70 -0.13 1.84
C ALA A 141 -4.47 0.28 3.10
N LEU A 142 -4.13 -0.34 4.24
CA LEU A 142 -4.81 -0.13 5.52
C LEU A 142 -3.78 0.13 6.63
N ASN A 143 -4.01 1.19 7.42
CA ASN A 143 -3.36 1.42 8.71
C ASN A 143 -4.42 1.62 9.79
N THR A 144 -4.31 0.90 10.91
CA THR A 144 -5.15 1.14 12.08
C THR A 144 -4.44 2.11 13.02
N ARG A 145 -5.12 3.20 13.41
CA ARG A 145 -4.52 4.26 14.25
C ARG A 145 -4.10 3.79 15.64
N GLN A 146 -4.73 2.73 16.15
CA GLN A 146 -4.44 2.17 17.47
C GLN A 146 -3.55 0.91 17.41
N GLY A 147 -3.07 0.52 16.21
CA GLY A 147 -1.99 -0.46 16.08
C GLY A 147 -2.32 -1.90 16.48
N SER A 148 -3.51 -2.43 16.17
CA SER A 148 -3.80 -3.87 16.35
C SER A 148 -3.53 -4.64 15.06
N PRO A 149 -2.41 -5.39 14.92
CA PRO A 149 -2.07 -6.05 13.66
C PRO A 149 -3.08 -7.13 13.26
N ARG A 150 -3.59 -7.89 14.23
CA ARG A 150 -4.61 -8.93 13.99
C ARG A 150 -5.92 -8.33 13.49
N THR A 151 -6.35 -7.22 14.09
CA THR A 151 -7.56 -6.50 13.64
C THR A 151 -7.36 -5.93 12.23
N SER A 152 -6.20 -5.33 11.95
CA SER A 152 -5.87 -4.83 10.61
C SER A 152 -5.96 -5.95 9.56
N VAL A 153 -5.38 -7.12 9.84
CA VAL A 153 -5.44 -8.28 8.93
C VAL A 153 -6.87 -8.74 8.72
N PHE A 154 -7.65 -8.92 9.78
CA PHE A 154 -9.05 -9.33 9.68
C PHE A 154 -9.90 -8.38 8.81
N ILE A 155 -9.75 -7.06 9.01
CA ILE A 155 -10.48 -6.06 8.21
C ILE A 155 -10.01 -6.08 6.76
N ALA A 156 -8.70 -6.11 6.53
CA ALA A 156 -8.14 -6.13 5.18
C ALA A 156 -8.57 -7.38 4.39
N GLU A 157 -8.68 -8.55 5.02
CA GLU A 157 -9.18 -9.75 4.33
C GLU A 157 -10.66 -9.63 3.93
N LYS A 158 -11.49 -8.99 4.76
CA LYS A 158 -12.89 -8.74 4.40
C LYS A 158 -13.00 -7.79 3.21
N LEU A 159 -12.27 -6.67 3.25
CA LEU A 159 -12.27 -5.69 2.17
C LEU A 159 -11.64 -6.26 0.89
N ARG A 160 -10.63 -7.14 1.00
CA ARG A 160 -10.06 -7.84 -0.15
C ARG A 160 -11.11 -8.68 -0.88
N LYS A 161 -11.95 -9.42 -0.15
CA LYS A 161 -13.05 -10.20 -0.75
C LYS A 161 -14.08 -9.32 -1.43
N GLU A 162 -14.42 -8.19 -0.81
CA GLU A 162 -15.29 -7.20 -1.44
C GLU A 162 -14.70 -6.71 -2.78
N LEU A 163 -13.40 -6.42 -2.82
CA LEU A 163 -12.72 -6.03 -4.05
C LEU A 163 -12.71 -7.14 -5.11
N GLU A 164 -12.50 -8.40 -4.71
CA GLU A 164 -12.59 -9.56 -5.60
C GLU A 164 -13.98 -9.64 -6.29
N ASP A 165 -15.06 -9.39 -5.55
CA ASP A 165 -16.42 -9.37 -6.10
C ASP A 165 -16.65 -8.21 -7.10
N HIS A 166 -15.81 -7.17 -7.06
CA HIS A 166 -15.87 -6.01 -7.95
C HIS A 166 -14.89 -6.08 -9.14
N ASP A 167 -13.94 -7.02 -9.18
CA ASP A 167 -12.88 -7.05 -10.20
C ASP A 167 -13.45 -7.04 -11.64
N SER A 168 -14.45 -7.89 -11.91
CA SER A 168 -15.07 -7.95 -13.24
C SER A 168 -15.78 -6.64 -13.63
N PHE A 169 -16.38 -5.97 -12.65
CA PHE A 169 -17.05 -4.69 -12.87
C PHE A 169 -16.05 -3.57 -13.13
N ILE A 170 -14.97 -3.51 -12.34
CA ILE A 170 -13.88 -2.53 -12.52
C ILE A 170 -13.31 -2.63 -13.93
N ARG A 171 -13.03 -3.85 -14.41
CA ARG A 171 -12.53 -4.09 -15.77
C ARG A 171 -13.45 -3.50 -16.84
N VAL A 172 -14.74 -3.84 -16.76
CA VAL A 172 -15.75 -3.38 -17.74
C VAL A 172 -15.89 -1.85 -17.72
N VAL A 173 -15.93 -1.23 -16.54
CA VAL A 173 -16.02 0.24 -16.43
C VAL A 173 -14.73 0.92 -16.94
N CYS A 174 -13.56 0.32 -16.73
CA CYS A 174 -12.30 0.81 -17.27
C CYS A 174 -12.27 0.73 -18.81
N GLU A 175 -12.69 -0.39 -19.39
CA GLU A 175 -12.83 -0.55 -20.84
C GLU A 175 -13.81 0.47 -21.43
N LEU A 176 -14.97 0.65 -20.78
CA LEU A 176 -15.96 1.66 -21.17
C LEU A 176 -15.35 3.07 -21.12
N ARG A 177 -14.64 3.43 -20.05
CA ARG A 177 -13.98 4.74 -19.91
C ARG A 177 -13.00 5.04 -21.05
N GLU A 178 -12.32 4.01 -21.55
CA GLU A 178 -11.42 4.09 -22.69
C GLU A 178 -12.17 4.27 -24.01
N GLN A 179 -13.27 3.53 -24.22
CA GLN A 179 -14.16 3.68 -25.38
C GLN A 179 -14.83 5.05 -25.46
N LEU A 180 -15.11 5.67 -24.31
CA LEU A 180 -15.74 7.00 -24.22
C LEU A 180 -14.77 8.16 -24.45
N LYS A 181 -13.48 7.92 -24.72
CA LYS A 181 -12.50 9.00 -24.96
C LYS A 181 -12.95 9.89 -26.12
N GLY A 182 -12.97 11.21 -25.87
CA GLY A 182 -13.36 12.21 -26.86
C GLY A 182 -14.86 12.45 -27.00
N ARG A 183 -15.71 11.76 -26.24
CA ARG A 183 -17.14 12.07 -26.15
C ARG A 183 -17.41 13.14 -25.10
N ASP A 184 -18.35 14.05 -25.39
CA ASP A 184 -18.75 15.13 -24.48
C ASP A 184 -19.57 14.61 -23.28
N ASP A 185 -20.29 13.50 -23.45
CA ASP A 185 -21.15 12.86 -22.43
C ASP A 185 -20.41 11.84 -21.53
N ARG A 186 -19.07 11.71 -21.68
CA ARG A 186 -18.25 10.71 -20.98
C ARG A 186 -18.45 10.71 -19.47
N ASP A 187 -18.37 11.87 -18.83
CA ASP A 187 -18.45 11.96 -17.38
C ASP A 187 -19.87 11.68 -16.87
N GLU A 188 -20.91 11.95 -17.67
CA GLU A 188 -22.29 11.62 -17.33
C GLU A 188 -22.51 10.10 -17.38
N ILE A 189 -22.07 9.44 -18.46
CA ILE A 189 -22.17 7.98 -18.59
C ILE A 189 -21.40 7.30 -17.46
N LEU A 190 -20.17 7.74 -17.16
CA LEU A 190 -19.38 7.16 -16.08
C LEU A 190 -20.05 7.34 -14.71
N LYS A 191 -20.69 8.48 -14.44
CA LYS A 191 -21.46 8.66 -13.20
C LYS A 191 -22.64 7.69 -13.10
N ARG A 192 -23.35 7.45 -14.21
CA ARG A 192 -24.51 6.54 -14.24
C ARG A 192 -24.13 5.08 -13.97
N VAL A 193 -23.02 4.62 -14.54
CA VAL A 193 -22.59 3.21 -14.38
C VAL A 193 -21.92 2.96 -13.03
N ASN A 194 -21.36 3.97 -12.36
CA ASN A 194 -20.73 3.85 -11.04
C ASN A 194 -21.74 4.06 -9.90
N THR A 195 -22.80 3.25 -9.89
CA THR A 195 -23.85 3.26 -8.86
C THR A 195 -24.14 1.83 -8.37
N ASP A 196 -24.60 1.70 -7.12
CA ASP A 196 -25.01 0.40 -6.58
C ASP A 196 -26.12 -0.25 -7.42
N GLU A 197 -27.05 0.55 -7.94
CA GLU A 197 -28.12 0.09 -8.82
C GLU A 197 -27.58 -0.54 -10.11
N PHE A 198 -26.64 0.15 -10.78
CA PHE A 198 -26.01 -0.39 -11.98
C PHE A 198 -25.13 -1.60 -11.67
N PHE A 199 -24.42 -1.60 -10.52
CA PHE A 199 -23.64 -2.75 -10.09
C PHE A 199 -24.52 -3.99 -9.86
N GLU A 200 -25.70 -3.84 -9.27
CA GLU A 200 -26.66 -4.95 -9.12
C GLU A 200 -27.19 -5.45 -10.48
N LEU A 201 -27.44 -4.57 -11.44
CA LEU A 201 -27.74 -4.97 -12.82
C LEU A 201 -26.56 -5.72 -13.46
N PHE A 202 -25.34 -5.26 -13.22
CA PHE A 202 -24.11 -5.89 -13.70
C PHE A 202 -23.99 -7.32 -13.17
N ARG A 203 -24.16 -7.51 -11.85
CA ARG A 203 -24.13 -8.83 -11.19
C ARG A 203 -25.17 -9.81 -11.73
N ARG A 204 -26.32 -9.30 -12.18
CA ARG A 204 -27.41 -10.11 -12.78
C ARG A 204 -27.21 -10.37 -14.28
N GLY A 205 -26.17 -9.82 -14.90
CA GLY A 205 -25.95 -9.90 -16.34
C GLY A 205 -26.91 -9.04 -17.18
N GLN A 206 -27.59 -8.07 -16.57
CA GLN A 206 -28.64 -7.25 -17.18
C GLN A 206 -28.13 -5.86 -17.65
N HIS A 207 -26.82 -5.63 -17.59
CA HIS A 207 -26.20 -4.35 -17.89
C HIS A 207 -26.00 -4.09 -19.40
N HIS A 208 -26.02 -5.14 -20.24
CA HIS A 208 -25.69 -5.03 -21.66
C HIS A 208 -26.62 -4.10 -22.45
N ASP A 209 -27.93 -4.21 -22.25
CA ASP A 209 -28.89 -3.36 -22.96
C ASP A 209 -28.82 -1.91 -22.47
N VAL A 210 -28.64 -1.71 -21.16
CA VAL A 210 -28.44 -0.38 -20.57
C VAL A 210 -27.20 0.31 -21.15
N LEU A 211 -26.07 -0.41 -21.26
CA LEU A 211 -24.87 0.13 -21.89
C LEU A 211 -25.07 0.43 -23.38
N ARG A 212 -25.78 -0.44 -24.11
CA ARG A 212 -26.07 -0.22 -25.53
C ARG A 212 -26.87 1.06 -25.74
N ASP A 213 -27.88 1.28 -24.92
CA ASP A 213 -28.73 2.49 -24.99
C ASP A 213 -27.91 3.74 -24.63
N MET A 214 -27.09 3.68 -23.58
CA MET A 214 -26.20 4.80 -23.20
C MET A 214 -25.19 5.16 -24.29
N LEU A 215 -24.67 4.16 -25.01
CA LEU A 215 -23.65 4.37 -26.04
C LEU A 215 -24.19 4.78 -27.40
N SER A 216 -25.51 4.74 -27.60
CA SER A 216 -26.14 5.01 -28.89
C SER A 216 -25.90 6.45 -29.39
N PRO A 217 -25.78 6.68 -30.71
CA PRO A 217 -25.52 8.02 -31.27
C PRO A 217 -26.63 9.04 -30.96
N ASP A 218 -27.88 8.58 -30.79
CA ASP A 218 -29.02 9.43 -30.48
C ASP A 218 -29.00 9.97 -29.04
N SER A 219 -28.19 9.39 -28.15
CA SER A 219 -28.01 9.80 -26.76
C SER A 219 -27.21 11.11 -26.62
N GLN A 220 -26.56 11.57 -27.70
CA GLN A 220 -25.74 12.79 -27.72
C GLN A 220 -26.52 14.09 -28.00
N ARG A 221 -27.84 14.03 -28.19
CA ARG A 221 -28.62 15.24 -28.46
C ARG A 221 -28.86 16.01 -27.16
N PRO A 222 -28.42 17.27 -27.04
CA PRO A 222 -28.87 18.12 -25.95
C PRO A 222 -30.39 18.34 -26.08
N LEU A 223 -31.08 18.21 -24.95
CA LEU A 223 -32.48 18.65 -24.79
C LEU A 223 -32.61 20.15 -25.07
#